data_AF-A0A836AB82-F1
#
_entry.id   AF-A0A836AB82-F1
#
_cell.length_a   1.000
_cell.length_b   1.000
_cell.length_c   1.000
_cell.angle_alpha   90.00
_cell.angle_beta   90.00
_cell.angle_gamma   90.00
#
_symmetry.space_group_name_H-M   'P 1'
#
loop_
_entity.id
_entity.type
_entity.pdbx_description
1 polymer ?
#
loop_
_entity_poly.entity_id
_entity_poly.type
_entity_poly.pdbx_seq_one_letter_code
_entity_poly.pdbx_strand_id
1 'polypeptide(L)'
;MGGSEAPAGPNRVPPRKMAHYGKCIEVAMKHLDRFQPQKDSPEQFLEAAAASLQTLSPQKQAFIMEILSGCLEYHKLLTIVVDAFYVRDGRLCPRADYSLFEVLCYLATFQLEELGFQVFRDVVQAQPAHKACKFLRFLFNPLNLGSWIKDEWSLIYETSHVKENWIDPLMRWQPEIQELINQLQGELTSQLSPPKSKAKVTEPKELSLTTPRPRAIPVPELVPQVAETRPVPRSTYEPPKEQRLLEMTKRYNRWKAEELLLQANIEELRCAVPRSRGEPQLQDSKKKPRLRLPPRILKAQKLTFYTPNDNAPVKLNTAAILREGALYQRQVEKALQRVDRLVDGAGDFSEFLEWQRRMQAKDREEQLAAGEVRRLRGKLSHEEAVLARQQVAREKRRTAELKKEELVFLPAQRFS
;
A
#
# COMPACT_ATOMS: atom_id res chain seq x y z
N MET A 1 61.46 -1.92 -31.90
CA MET A 1 60.99 -2.87 -30.87
C MET A 1 61.02 -2.13 -29.53
N GLY A 2 59.96 -1.96 -28.76
CA GLY A 2 58.55 -2.30 -28.94
C GLY A 2 57.71 -1.17 -28.35
N GLY A 3 56.61 -0.84 -29.03
CA GLY A 3 55.59 0.08 -28.51
C GLY A 3 54.74 -0.66 -27.49
N SER A 4 54.62 -0.10 -26.29
CA SER A 4 53.75 -0.61 -25.24
C SER A 4 52.33 -0.09 -25.49
N GLU A 5 51.45 -0.96 -25.99
CA GLU A 5 50.02 -0.71 -26.10
C GLU A 5 49.40 -0.65 -24.70
N ALA A 6 48.76 0.48 -24.40
CA ALA A 6 47.92 0.63 -23.23
C ALA A 6 46.60 -0.15 -23.42
N PRO A 7 46.07 -0.83 -22.39
CA PRO A 7 44.88 -1.65 -22.54
C PRO A 7 43.62 -0.80 -22.70
N ALA A 8 42.81 -1.19 -23.69
CA ALA A 8 41.51 -0.62 -23.98
C ALA A 8 40.57 -0.72 -22.76
N GLY A 9 39.97 0.42 -22.38
CA GLY A 9 38.93 0.50 -21.37
C GLY A 9 37.65 -0.26 -21.76
N PRO A 10 36.74 -0.50 -20.80
CA PRO A 10 35.63 -1.42 -20.97
C PRO A 10 34.69 -0.96 -22.09
N ASN A 11 34.38 -1.90 -22.99
CA ASN A 11 33.45 -1.76 -24.10
C ASN A 11 32.13 -1.10 -23.63
N ARG A 12 31.95 0.18 -23.96
CA ARG A 12 30.63 0.82 -23.93
C ARG A 12 29.81 0.24 -25.08
N VAL A 13 28.89 -0.67 -24.75
CA VAL A 13 27.87 -1.17 -25.68
C VAL A 13 27.06 0.04 -26.18
N PRO A 14 26.80 0.17 -27.51
CA PRO A 14 26.13 1.33 -28.05
C PRO A 14 24.66 1.44 -27.60
N PRO A 15 24.17 2.65 -27.24
CA PRO A 15 22.86 2.88 -26.61
C PRO A 15 21.64 2.48 -27.47
N ARG A 16 21.83 2.21 -28.76
CA ARG A 16 20.75 1.86 -29.70
C ARG A 16 20.17 0.45 -29.50
N LYS A 17 20.97 -0.52 -29.03
CA LYS A 17 20.50 -1.90 -28.80
C LYS A 17 19.67 -2.02 -27.50
N MET A 18 20.10 -1.33 -26.44
CA MET A 18 19.40 -1.32 -25.15
C MET A 18 18.00 -0.70 -25.23
N ALA A 19 17.85 0.40 -25.96
CA ALA A 19 16.56 1.07 -26.14
C ALA A 19 15.52 0.22 -26.90
N HIS A 20 15.95 -0.84 -27.57
CA HIS A 20 15.05 -1.70 -28.32
C HIS A 20 14.28 -2.66 -27.41
N TYR A 21 14.96 -3.37 -26.50
CA TYR A 21 14.33 -4.34 -25.61
C TYR A 21 13.40 -3.68 -24.59
N GLY A 22 13.77 -2.50 -24.08
CA GLY A 22 12.92 -1.71 -23.19
C GLY A 22 11.53 -1.45 -23.80
N LYS A 23 11.49 -1.02 -25.07
CA LYS A 23 10.23 -0.78 -25.79
C LYS A 23 9.41 -2.06 -26.01
N CYS A 24 10.06 -3.20 -26.26
CA CYS A 24 9.35 -4.47 -26.40
C CYS A 24 8.68 -4.89 -25.08
N ILE A 25 9.39 -4.76 -23.96
CA ILE A 25 8.84 -5.09 -22.64
C ILE A 25 7.72 -4.13 -22.27
N GLU A 26 7.86 -2.83 -22.54
CA GLU A 26 6.77 -1.86 -22.32
C GLU A 26 5.49 -2.23 -23.10
N VAL A 27 5.63 -2.76 -24.32
CA VAL A 27 4.50 -3.24 -25.12
C VAL A 27 3.93 -4.51 -24.51
N ALA A 28 4.76 -5.48 -24.14
CA ALA A 28 4.32 -6.72 -23.49
C ALA A 28 3.55 -6.42 -22.18
N MET A 29 4.07 -5.52 -21.34
CA MET A 29 3.42 -5.07 -20.10
C MET A 29 2.03 -4.49 -20.36
N LYS A 30 1.87 -3.61 -21.36
CA LYS A 30 0.58 -3.01 -21.70
C LYS A 30 -0.46 -4.06 -22.13
N HIS A 31 -0.01 -5.16 -22.74
CA HIS A 31 -0.89 -6.28 -23.06
C HIS A 31 -1.24 -7.09 -21.82
N LEU A 32 -0.27 -7.43 -20.98
CA LEU A 32 -0.50 -8.16 -19.72
C LEU A 32 -1.42 -7.39 -18.76
N ASP A 33 -1.29 -6.07 -18.66
CA ASP A 33 -2.15 -5.22 -17.82
C ASP A 33 -3.64 -5.28 -18.22
N ARG A 34 -3.93 -5.65 -19.47
CA ARG A 34 -5.30 -5.78 -19.97
C ARG A 34 -5.88 -7.18 -19.75
N PHE A 35 -5.02 -8.18 -19.54
CA PHE A 35 -5.42 -9.56 -19.40
C PHE A 35 -6.08 -9.82 -18.04
N GLN A 36 -7.26 -10.44 -18.05
CA GLN A 36 -7.97 -10.89 -16.85
C GLN A 36 -8.02 -12.42 -16.83
N PRO A 37 -7.20 -13.09 -15.99
CA PRO A 37 -7.11 -14.57 -15.96
C PRO A 37 -8.44 -15.30 -15.70
N GLN A 38 -9.42 -14.60 -15.12
CA GLN A 38 -10.74 -15.17 -14.78
C GLN A 38 -11.77 -15.05 -15.91
N LYS A 39 -11.54 -14.17 -16.90
CA LYS A 39 -12.53 -13.85 -17.94
C LYS A 39 -12.01 -14.11 -19.34
N ASP A 40 -10.73 -13.89 -19.57
CA ASP A 40 -10.13 -13.95 -20.89
C ASP A 40 -9.55 -15.34 -21.14
N SER A 41 -9.77 -15.89 -22.33
CA SER A 41 -9.08 -17.11 -22.75
C SER A 41 -7.67 -16.75 -23.25
N PRO A 42 -6.63 -17.54 -22.88
CA PRO A 42 -5.25 -17.22 -23.22
C PRO A 42 -5.02 -17.23 -24.74
N GLU A 43 -5.65 -18.16 -25.46
CA GLU A 43 -5.54 -18.28 -26.91
C GLU A 43 -6.11 -17.05 -27.63
N GLN A 44 -7.34 -16.62 -27.30
CA GLN A 44 -7.95 -15.44 -27.93
C GLN A 44 -7.19 -14.16 -27.59
N PHE A 45 -6.66 -14.06 -26.37
CA PHE A 45 -5.81 -12.94 -25.98
C PHE A 45 -4.52 -12.88 -26.82
N LEU A 46 -3.85 -14.02 -27.02
CA LEU A 46 -2.64 -14.09 -27.83
C LEU A 46 -2.92 -13.77 -29.30
N GLU A 47 -4.04 -14.22 -29.87
CA GLU A 47 -4.47 -13.86 -31.23
C GLU A 47 -4.72 -12.35 -31.36
N ALA A 48 -5.44 -11.75 -30.39
CA ALA A 48 -5.69 -10.32 -30.37
C ALA A 48 -4.40 -9.50 -30.21
N ALA A 49 -3.47 -9.96 -29.36
CA ALA A 49 -2.16 -9.35 -29.20
C ALA A 49 -1.37 -9.44 -30.52
N ALA A 50 -1.31 -10.62 -31.16
CA ALA A 50 -0.63 -10.82 -32.44
C ALA A 50 -1.18 -9.90 -33.53
N ALA A 51 -2.51 -9.72 -33.61
CA ALA A 51 -3.15 -8.80 -34.55
C ALA A 51 -2.73 -7.34 -34.33
N SER A 52 -2.65 -6.90 -33.06
CA SER A 52 -2.22 -5.53 -32.73
C SER A 52 -0.73 -5.27 -33.01
N LEU A 53 0.10 -6.32 -32.96
CA LEU A 53 1.55 -6.25 -33.13
C LEU A 53 2.01 -6.35 -34.60
N GLN A 54 1.10 -6.55 -35.55
CA GLN A 54 1.42 -6.67 -37.00
C GLN A 54 2.16 -5.45 -37.58
N THR A 55 2.10 -4.29 -36.91
CA THR A 55 2.78 -3.07 -37.32
C THR A 55 4.27 -3.05 -36.96
N LEU A 56 4.74 -3.97 -36.11
CA LEU A 56 6.12 -4.08 -35.68
C LEU A 56 6.91 -5.02 -36.59
N SER A 57 8.25 -4.88 -36.59
CA SER A 57 9.11 -5.80 -37.33
C SER A 57 9.02 -7.23 -36.77
N PRO A 58 9.14 -8.27 -37.62
CA PRO A 58 8.82 -9.66 -37.27
C PRO A 58 9.63 -10.20 -36.08
N GLN A 59 10.91 -9.83 -35.96
CA GLN A 59 11.75 -10.22 -34.82
C GLN A 59 11.24 -9.69 -33.47
N LYS A 60 10.68 -8.47 -33.47
CA LYS A 60 10.13 -7.84 -32.25
C LYS A 60 8.82 -8.47 -31.87
N GLN A 61 7.99 -8.76 -32.88
CA GLN A 61 6.73 -9.44 -32.69
C GLN A 61 6.97 -10.83 -32.10
N ALA A 62 7.88 -11.62 -32.66
CA ALA A 62 8.23 -12.94 -32.14
C ALA A 62 8.67 -12.87 -30.67
N PHE A 63 9.60 -11.96 -30.34
CA PHE A 63 10.06 -11.78 -28.96
C PHE A 63 8.96 -11.36 -27.99
N ILE A 64 8.08 -10.42 -28.38
CA ILE A 64 6.95 -10.01 -27.54
C ILE A 64 5.96 -11.16 -27.36
N MET A 65 5.67 -11.90 -28.43
CA MET A 65 4.74 -13.03 -28.39
C MET A 65 5.25 -14.16 -27.49
N GLU A 66 6.55 -14.45 -27.55
CA GLU A 66 7.21 -15.44 -26.69
C GLU A 66 7.11 -15.07 -25.20
N ILE A 67 7.37 -13.79 -24.87
CA ILE A 67 7.19 -13.29 -23.50
C ILE A 67 5.73 -13.43 -23.06
N LEU A 68 4.78 -13.03 -23.91
CA LEU A 68 3.36 -13.08 -23.58
C LEU A 68 2.88 -14.53 -23.39
N SER A 69 3.21 -15.44 -24.31
CA SER A 69 2.83 -16.84 -24.21
C SER A 69 3.43 -17.49 -22.97
N GLY A 70 4.70 -17.22 -22.69
CA GLY A 70 5.38 -17.77 -21.52
C GLY A 70 4.86 -17.23 -20.20
N CYS A 71 4.55 -15.93 -20.11
CA CYS A 71 3.94 -15.36 -18.91
C CYS A 71 2.55 -15.96 -18.63
N LEU A 72 1.77 -16.28 -19.67
CA LEU A 72 0.46 -16.91 -19.54
C LEU A 72 0.55 -18.38 -19.16
N GLU A 73 1.47 -19.13 -19.77
CA GLU A 73 1.68 -20.56 -19.50
C GLU A 73 2.13 -20.78 -18.05
N TYR A 74 3.13 -20.02 -17.60
CA TYR A 74 3.70 -20.15 -16.26
C TYR A 74 3.08 -19.18 -15.24
N HIS A 75 1.94 -18.56 -15.58
CA HIS A 75 1.33 -17.49 -14.79
C HIS A 75 1.26 -17.82 -13.30
N LYS A 76 0.81 -19.03 -12.94
CA LYS A 76 0.66 -19.50 -11.55
C LYS A 76 1.99 -19.49 -10.78
N LEU A 77 3.08 -19.91 -11.41
CA LEU A 77 4.41 -19.93 -10.79
C LEU A 77 4.95 -18.51 -10.59
N LEU A 78 4.73 -17.66 -11.60
CA LEU A 78 5.13 -16.26 -11.55
C LEU A 78 4.34 -15.50 -10.47
N THR A 79 3.04 -15.76 -10.34
CA THR A 79 2.19 -15.12 -9.31
C THR A 79 2.71 -15.40 -7.91
N ILE A 80 3.09 -16.64 -7.61
CA ILE A 80 3.65 -17.04 -6.30
C ILE A 80 4.85 -16.17 -5.94
N VAL A 81 5.80 -16.02 -6.86
CA VAL A 81 7.04 -15.28 -6.61
C VAL A 81 6.77 -13.77 -6.52
N VAL A 82 5.99 -13.22 -7.45
CA VAL A 82 5.72 -11.78 -7.51
C VAL A 82 4.86 -11.33 -6.33
N ASP A 83 3.82 -12.06 -5.95
CA ASP A 83 3.02 -11.72 -4.76
C ASP A 83 3.85 -11.83 -3.48
N ALA A 84 4.69 -12.85 -3.33
CA ALA A 84 5.62 -12.94 -2.21
C ALA A 84 6.63 -11.78 -2.17
N PHE A 85 7.09 -11.31 -3.34
CA PHE A 85 7.92 -10.11 -3.44
C PHE A 85 7.17 -8.90 -2.89
N TYR A 86 5.93 -8.64 -3.30
CA TYR A 86 5.13 -7.52 -2.81
C TYR A 86 4.88 -7.57 -1.29
N VAL A 87 4.74 -8.77 -0.71
CA VAL A 87 4.56 -8.95 0.74
C VAL A 87 5.84 -8.68 1.54
N ARG A 88 7.01 -9.08 1.02
CA ARG A 88 8.28 -9.00 1.76
C ARG A 88 9.04 -7.71 1.46
N ASP A 89 9.58 -7.58 0.25
CA ASP A 89 10.54 -6.51 -0.11
C ASP A 89 9.87 -5.40 -0.96
N GLY A 90 8.86 -5.75 -1.75
CA GLY A 90 8.17 -4.92 -2.73
C GLY A 90 7.04 -4.05 -2.19
N ARG A 91 6.88 -3.89 -0.86
CA ARG A 91 5.76 -3.14 -0.25
C ARG A 91 5.57 -1.71 -0.75
N LEU A 92 6.67 -1.06 -1.16
CA LEU A 92 6.68 0.32 -1.67
C LEU A 92 6.56 0.39 -3.20
N CYS A 93 6.55 -0.75 -3.89
CA CYS A 93 6.42 -0.78 -5.34
C CYS A 93 4.94 -0.58 -5.73
N PRO A 94 4.63 0.29 -6.71
CA PRO A 94 3.29 0.40 -7.25
C PRO A 94 2.78 -0.94 -7.82
N ARG A 95 1.47 -1.20 -7.72
CA ARG A 95 0.85 -2.37 -8.37
C ARG A 95 0.89 -2.27 -9.90
N ALA A 96 1.03 -1.07 -10.46
CA ALA A 96 1.25 -0.87 -11.90
C ALA A 96 2.55 -1.50 -12.42
N ASP A 97 3.53 -1.77 -11.54
CA ASP A 97 4.77 -2.45 -11.91
C ASP A 97 4.66 -3.97 -11.81
N TYR A 98 3.49 -4.53 -11.51
CA TYR A 98 3.31 -5.97 -11.31
C TYR A 98 3.71 -6.75 -12.57
N SER A 99 3.21 -6.32 -13.73
CA SER A 99 3.51 -6.92 -15.03
C SER A 99 4.99 -6.82 -15.39
N LEU A 100 5.71 -5.79 -14.92
CA LEU A 100 7.16 -5.69 -15.09
C LEU A 100 7.87 -6.82 -14.32
N PHE A 101 7.48 -7.05 -13.07
CA PHE A 101 8.09 -8.10 -12.24
C PHE A 101 7.73 -9.49 -12.73
N GLU A 102 6.53 -9.69 -13.26
CA GLU A 102 6.11 -10.94 -13.90
C GLU A 102 6.97 -11.26 -15.12
N VAL A 103 7.15 -10.29 -16.03
CA VAL A 103 8.02 -10.44 -17.21
C VAL A 103 9.48 -10.67 -16.81
N LEU A 104 10.00 -9.90 -15.83
CA LEU A 104 11.37 -10.09 -15.34
C LEU A 104 11.56 -11.46 -14.69
N CYS A 105 10.54 -11.96 -13.97
CA CYS A 105 10.56 -13.29 -13.39
C CYS A 105 10.61 -14.35 -14.48
N TYR A 106 9.70 -14.29 -15.46
CA TYR A 106 9.67 -15.22 -16.59
C TYR A 106 11.01 -15.25 -17.33
N LEU A 107 11.55 -14.07 -17.65
CA LEU A 107 12.81 -13.95 -18.36
C LEU A 107 13.99 -14.54 -17.57
N ALA A 108 14.02 -14.31 -16.26
CA ALA A 108 15.08 -14.81 -15.40
C ALA A 108 15.00 -16.31 -15.15
N THR A 109 13.80 -16.89 -15.09
CA THR A 109 13.60 -18.30 -14.74
C THR A 109 13.61 -19.23 -15.94
N PHE A 110 13.01 -18.83 -17.06
CA PHE A 110 12.80 -19.72 -18.21
C PHE A 110 13.63 -19.36 -19.42
N GLN A 111 13.93 -18.07 -19.62
CA GLN A 111 14.58 -17.58 -20.85
C GLN A 111 16.05 -17.19 -20.68
N LEU A 112 16.59 -17.24 -19.45
CA LEU A 112 17.95 -16.80 -19.17
C LEU A 112 19.00 -17.66 -19.89
N GLU A 113 18.79 -18.98 -19.96
CA GLU A 113 19.70 -19.91 -20.63
C GLU A 113 19.57 -19.85 -22.16
N GLU A 114 18.35 -19.69 -22.68
CA GLU A 114 18.07 -19.63 -24.13
C GLU A 114 18.50 -18.29 -24.76
N LEU A 115 18.19 -17.15 -24.11
CA LEU A 115 18.59 -15.82 -24.58
C LEU A 115 20.08 -15.54 -24.33
N GLY A 116 20.63 -16.16 -23.31
CA GLY A 116 21.99 -15.94 -22.83
C GLY A 116 22.15 -14.68 -21.96
N PHE A 117 23.14 -14.72 -21.09
CA PHE A 117 23.35 -13.70 -20.05
C PHE A 117 23.57 -12.28 -20.59
N GLN A 118 24.22 -12.10 -21.75
CA GLN A 118 24.47 -10.76 -22.29
C GLN A 118 23.19 -10.07 -22.77
N VAL A 119 22.31 -10.81 -23.41
CA VAL A 119 21.01 -10.27 -23.86
C VAL A 119 20.14 -9.98 -22.64
N PHE A 120 20.11 -10.89 -21.67
CA PHE A 120 19.42 -10.66 -20.40
C PHE A 120 19.92 -9.41 -19.68
N ARG A 121 21.24 -9.21 -19.63
CA ARG A 121 21.86 -8.01 -19.08
C ARG A 121 21.39 -6.73 -19.80
N ASP A 122 21.42 -6.72 -21.12
CA ASP A 122 20.95 -5.58 -21.93
C ASP A 122 19.47 -5.30 -21.66
N VAL A 123 18.65 -6.35 -21.50
CA VAL A 123 17.23 -6.25 -21.17
C VAL A 123 17.02 -5.63 -19.79
N VAL A 124 17.73 -6.12 -18.76
CA VAL A 124 17.64 -5.62 -17.38
C VAL A 124 18.11 -4.16 -17.30
N GLN A 125 19.18 -3.81 -18.01
CA GLN A 125 19.69 -2.44 -18.09
C GLN A 125 18.73 -1.47 -18.79
N ALA A 126 17.87 -1.97 -19.69
CA ALA A 126 16.83 -1.17 -20.32
C ALA A 126 15.63 -0.87 -19.41
N GLN A 127 15.53 -1.56 -18.26
CA GLN A 127 14.48 -1.36 -17.26
C GLN A 127 14.92 -0.36 -16.17
N PRO A 128 13.98 0.20 -15.37
CA PRO A 128 14.35 1.07 -14.25
C PRO A 128 15.24 0.32 -13.24
N ALA A 129 16.53 0.70 -13.20
CA ALA A 129 17.59 -0.01 -12.47
C ALA A 129 17.22 -0.31 -11.00
N HIS A 130 16.65 0.66 -10.28
CA HIS A 130 16.25 0.47 -8.88
C HIS A 130 15.20 -0.64 -8.70
N LYS A 131 14.23 -0.79 -9.63
CA LYS A 131 13.18 -1.82 -9.55
C LYS A 131 13.76 -3.18 -9.91
N ALA A 132 14.49 -3.26 -11.02
CA ALA A 132 15.09 -4.50 -11.49
C ALA A 132 16.10 -5.07 -10.48
N CYS A 133 16.99 -4.23 -9.92
CA CYS A 133 17.92 -4.65 -8.87
C CYS A 133 17.20 -5.22 -7.65
N LYS A 134 16.15 -4.53 -7.20
CA LYS A 134 15.42 -4.91 -6.00
C LYS A 134 14.73 -6.25 -6.18
N PHE A 135 14.11 -6.47 -7.35
CA PHE A 135 13.45 -7.73 -7.68
C PHE A 135 14.44 -8.87 -7.90
N LEU A 136 15.50 -8.67 -8.69
CA LEU A 136 16.50 -9.70 -8.94
C LEU A 136 17.21 -10.14 -7.66
N ARG A 137 17.49 -9.20 -6.74
CA ARG A 137 18.04 -9.52 -5.41
C ARG A 137 17.08 -10.39 -4.59
N PHE A 138 15.77 -10.20 -4.73
CA PHE A 138 14.78 -11.01 -4.04
C PHE A 138 14.69 -12.42 -4.65
N LEU A 139 14.60 -12.52 -5.98
CA LEU A 139 14.49 -13.78 -6.71
C LEU A 139 15.74 -14.65 -6.54
N PHE A 140 16.93 -14.09 -6.77
CA PHE A 140 18.22 -14.81 -6.70
C PHE A 140 18.79 -14.94 -5.28
N ASN A 141 17.96 -14.75 -4.25
CA ASN A 141 18.38 -15.04 -2.90
C ASN A 141 18.41 -16.57 -2.70
N PRO A 142 19.58 -17.18 -2.43
CA PRO A 142 19.71 -18.63 -2.31
C PRO A 142 18.83 -19.21 -1.20
N LEU A 143 18.55 -18.42 -0.15
CA LEU A 143 17.63 -18.82 0.90
C LEU A 143 16.19 -18.91 0.40
N ASN A 144 15.75 -18.00 -0.47
CA ASN A 144 14.40 -18.01 -1.02
C ASN A 144 14.25 -19.17 -2.03
N LEU A 145 15.21 -19.31 -2.96
CA LEU A 145 15.20 -20.36 -3.99
C LEU A 145 15.24 -21.76 -3.38
N GLY A 146 16.12 -21.99 -2.41
CA GLY A 146 16.32 -23.31 -1.81
C GLY A 146 15.27 -23.71 -0.76
N SER A 147 14.38 -22.80 -0.35
CA SER A 147 13.32 -23.07 0.62
C SER A 147 11.94 -22.92 -0.01
N TRP A 148 11.22 -21.87 0.34
CA TRP A 148 9.81 -21.72 0.05
C TRP A 148 9.49 -21.60 -1.44
N ILE A 149 10.36 -21.01 -2.28
CA ILE A 149 10.07 -20.93 -3.74
C ILE A 149 9.99 -22.34 -4.32
N LYS A 150 10.99 -23.18 -4.01
CA LYS A 150 11.01 -24.58 -4.43
C LYS A 150 9.80 -25.33 -3.87
N ASP A 151 9.49 -25.15 -2.59
CA ASP A 151 8.39 -25.85 -1.94
C ASP A 151 7.03 -25.48 -2.57
N GLU A 152 6.77 -24.19 -2.80
CA GLU A 152 5.53 -23.70 -3.43
C GLU A 152 5.41 -24.13 -4.90
N TRP A 153 6.50 -24.07 -5.67
CA TRP A 153 6.51 -24.58 -7.05
C TRP A 153 6.31 -26.09 -7.10
N SER A 154 6.79 -26.83 -6.10
CA SER A 154 6.59 -28.27 -5.96
C SER A 154 5.14 -28.67 -5.63
N LEU A 155 4.29 -27.71 -5.26
CA LEU A 155 2.83 -27.96 -5.12
C LEU A 155 2.14 -28.02 -6.48
N ILE A 156 2.72 -27.41 -7.51
CA ILE A 156 2.16 -27.32 -8.86
C ILE A 156 2.82 -28.34 -9.79
N TYR A 157 4.13 -28.52 -9.68
CA TYR A 157 4.94 -29.42 -10.51
C TYR A 157 5.72 -30.43 -9.67
N GLU A 158 6.22 -31.49 -10.32
CA GLU A 158 7.01 -32.52 -9.66
C GLU A 158 8.30 -31.94 -9.07
N THR A 159 8.61 -32.29 -7.82
CA THR A 159 9.75 -31.73 -7.08
C THR A 159 11.11 -31.97 -7.75
N SER A 160 11.28 -33.11 -8.42
CA SER A 160 12.47 -33.44 -9.23
C SER A 160 12.64 -32.45 -10.38
N HIS A 161 11.58 -32.28 -11.17
CA HIS A 161 11.53 -31.35 -12.31
C HIS A 161 11.79 -29.90 -11.88
N VAL A 162 11.11 -29.44 -10.82
CA VAL A 162 11.29 -28.07 -10.28
C VAL A 162 12.74 -27.83 -9.88
N LYS A 163 13.36 -28.82 -9.21
CA LYS A 163 14.73 -28.70 -8.74
C LYS A 163 15.71 -28.66 -9.91
N GLU A 164 15.65 -29.65 -10.80
CA GLU A 164 16.63 -29.83 -11.87
C GLU A 164 16.51 -28.78 -12.97
N ASN A 165 15.29 -28.40 -13.36
CA ASN A 165 15.08 -27.50 -14.50
C ASN A 165 14.98 -26.03 -14.14
N TRP A 166 14.60 -25.68 -12.90
CA TRP A 166 14.38 -24.28 -12.53
C TRP A 166 15.30 -23.82 -11.39
N ILE A 167 15.31 -24.53 -10.26
CA ILE A 167 16.08 -24.08 -9.08
C ILE A 167 17.59 -24.21 -9.31
N ASP A 168 18.07 -25.35 -9.81
CA ASP A 168 19.50 -25.58 -10.01
C ASP A 168 20.11 -24.60 -11.05
N PRO A 169 19.45 -24.31 -12.20
CA PRO A 169 19.89 -23.25 -13.11
C PRO A 169 19.88 -21.85 -12.50
N LEU A 170 18.85 -21.50 -11.73
CA LEU A 170 18.81 -20.19 -11.04
C LEU A 170 19.95 -20.05 -10.02
N MET A 171 20.27 -21.12 -9.29
CA MET A 171 21.39 -21.16 -8.36
C MET A 171 22.74 -21.07 -9.08
N ARG A 172 22.85 -21.67 -10.27
CA ARG A 172 24.04 -21.61 -11.12
C ARG A 172 24.33 -20.18 -11.60
N TRP A 173 23.29 -19.44 -11.99
CA TRP A 173 23.40 -18.04 -12.49
C TRP A 173 23.47 -16.98 -11.39
N GLN A 174 23.36 -17.40 -10.13
CA GLN A 174 23.39 -16.50 -8.98
C GLN A 174 24.63 -15.60 -8.92
N PRO A 175 25.89 -16.07 -9.15
CA PRO A 175 27.05 -15.19 -9.04
C PRO A 175 27.10 -14.13 -10.15
N GLU A 176 26.79 -14.49 -11.40
CA GLU A 176 26.78 -13.53 -12.52
C GLU A 176 25.69 -12.47 -12.32
N ILE A 177 24.51 -12.87 -11.83
CA ILE A 177 23.43 -11.92 -11.54
C ILE A 177 23.77 -11.05 -10.33
N GLN A 178 24.48 -11.58 -9.33
CA GLN A 178 24.95 -10.78 -8.20
C GLN A 178 25.96 -9.72 -8.65
N GLU A 179 26.86 -10.04 -9.59
CA GLU A 179 27.74 -9.05 -10.21
C GLU A 179 26.96 -7.97 -10.96
N LEU A 180 25.94 -8.35 -11.73
CA LEU A 180 25.06 -7.41 -12.43
C LEU A 180 24.33 -6.49 -11.44
N ILE A 181 23.79 -7.03 -10.35
CA ILE A 181 23.13 -6.25 -9.30
C ILE A 181 24.11 -5.25 -8.68
N ASN A 182 25.35 -5.66 -8.40
CA ASN A 182 26.37 -4.78 -7.83
C ASN A 182 26.74 -3.64 -8.80
N GLN A 183 26.83 -3.92 -10.09
CA GLN A 183 27.11 -2.91 -11.13
C GLN A 183 25.98 -1.88 -11.22
N LEU A 184 24.73 -2.33 -11.28
CA LEU A 184 23.56 -1.46 -11.33
C LEU A 184 23.39 -0.62 -10.04
N GLN A 185 23.73 -1.18 -8.87
CA GLN A 185 23.76 -0.42 -7.61
C GLN A 185 24.88 0.63 -7.61
N GLY A 186 26.06 0.29 -8.15
CA GLY A 186 27.16 1.24 -8.35
C GLY A 186 26.74 2.43 -9.22
N GLU A 187 26.02 2.19 -10.30
CA GLU A 187 25.47 3.25 -11.16
C GLU A 187 24.45 4.13 -10.42
N LEU A 188 23.55 3.52 -9.62
CA LEU A 188 22.55 4.25 -8.85
C LEU A 188 23.18 5.16 -7.78
N THR A 189 24.20 4.65 -7.08
CA THR A 189 24.92 5.43 -6.05
C THR A 189 25.76 6.56 -6.67
N SER A 190 26.39 6.31 -7.82
CA SER A 190 27.14 7.31 -8.59
C SER A 190 26.25 8.45 -9.10
N GLN A 191 25.03 8.15 -9.55
CA GLN A 191 24.05 9.16 -9.98
C GLN A 191 23.50 9.99 -8.80
N LEU A 192 23.39 9.41 -7.61
CA LEU A 192 22.96 10.13 -6.40
C LEU A 192 24.04 11.05 -5.82
N SER A 193 25.31 10.80 -6.16
CA SER A 193 26.42 11.67 -5.78
C SER A 193 26.94 12.44 -6.98
N PRO A 194 26.42 13.65 -7.29
CA PRO A 194 27.31 14.61 -7.92
C PRO A 194 28.51 14.73 -6.96
N PRO A 195 29.77 14.60 -7.42
CA PRO A 195 30.89 14.98 -6.59
C PRO A 195 30.56 16.40 -6.16
N LYS A 196 30.43 16.62 -4.84
CA LYS A 196 30.44 17.97 -4.30
C LYS A 196 31.78 18.53 -4.77
N SER A 197 31.77 19.22 -5.91
CA SER A 197 32.90 20.03 -6.32
C SER A 197 33.13 20.89 -5.10
N LYS A 198 34.31 20.73 -4.50
CA LYS A 198 34.70 21.55 -3.36
C LYS A 198 34.49 22.98 -3.86
N ALA A 199 33.42 23.63 -3.42
CA ALA A 199 33.20 25.03 -3.70
C ALA A 199 34.51 25.69 -3.31
N LYS A 200 35.15 26.37 -4.26
CA LYS A 200 36.48 26.95 -4.08
C LYS A 200 36.51 27.61 -2.70
N VAL A 201 37.36 27.10 -1.82
CA VAL A 201 37.61 27.75 -0.53
C VAL A 201 37.99 29.18 -0.87
N THR A 202 37.17 30.12 -0.44
CA THR A 202 37.42 31.54 -0.68
C THR A 202 38.53 31.93 0.27
N GLU A 203 39.74 32.08 -0.25
CA GLU A 203 40.86 32.62 0.52
C GLU A 203 40.58 34.10 0.83
N PRO A 204 40.65 34.52 2.10
CA PRO A 204 40.47 35.92 2.46
C PRO A 204 41.60 36.74 1.84
N LYS A 205 41.26 37.61 0.88
CA LYS A 205 42.19 38.59 0.35
C LYS A 205 42.28 39.76 1.33
N GLU A 206 43.46 39.99 1.90
CA GLU A 206 43.68 41.14 2.79
C GLU A 206 43.39 42.44 2.05
N LEU A 207 42.59 43.30 2.70
CA LEU A 207 42.09 44.54 2.16
C LEU A 207 43.22 45.57 2.10
N SER A 208 43.42 46.18 0.94
CA SER A 208 44.24 47.39 0.83
C SER A 208 43.58 48.50 1.63
N LEU A 209 44.19 48.88 2.75
CA LEU A 209 43.83 50.05 3.55
C LEU A 209 43.99 51.32 2.71
N THR A 210 42.89 51.78 2.13
CA THR A 210 42.68 53.19 1.80
C THR A 210 41.24 53.57 2.14
N THR A 211 41.13 54.73 2.79
CA THR A 211 40.01 55.18 3.62
C THR A 211 38.64 55.21 2.92
N PRO A 212 37.59 54.60 3.50
CA PRO A 212 36.23 54.74 3.00
C PRO A 212 35.64 56.11 3.37
N ARG A 213 34.89 56.73 2.45
CA ARG A 213 34.01 57.87 2.75
C ARG A 213 32.98 57.43 3.81
N PRO A 214 32.67 58.28 4.82
CA PRO A 214 31.70 57.91 5.86
C PRO A 214 30.33 57.70 5.23
N ARG A 215 29.84 56.47 5.31
CA ARG A 215 28.44 56.15 5.00
C ARG A 215 27.63 56.40 6.26
N ALA A 216 26.56 57.19 6.14
CA ALA A 216 25.60 57.36 7.21
C ALA A 216 24.97 56.00 7.55
N ILE A 217 24.99 55.64 8.83
CA ILE A 217 24.35 54.44 9.37
C ILE A 217 22.83 54.64 9.20
N PRO A 218 22.11 53.75 8.49
CA PRO A 218 20.66 53.77 8.52
C PRO A 218 20.22 53.47 9.95
N VAL A 219 19.39 54.35 10.53
CA VAL A 219 18.79 54.14 11.85
C VAL A 219 18.07 52.79 11.84
N PRO A 220 18.33 51.89 12.81
CA PRO A 220 17.62 50.62 12.89
C PRO A 220 16.12 50.87 13.00
N GLU A 221 15.35 50.28 12.09
CA GLU A 221 13.90 50.27 12.21
C GLU A 221 13.55 49.54 13.52
N LEU A 222 12.78 50.21 14.39
CA LEU A 222 12.36 49.63 15.66
C LEU A 222 11.59 48.34 15.37
N VAL A 223 12.11 47.20 15.83
CA VAL A 223 11.41 45.92 15.77
C VAL A 223 10.03 46.14 16.39
N PRO A 224 8.93 45.82 15.69
CA PRO A 224 7.60 45.92 16.26
C PRO A 224 7.59 45.14 17.58
N GLN A 225 7.31 45.82 18.68
CA GLN A 225 7.09 45.16 19.95
C GLN A 225 5.90 44.23 19.75
N VAL A 226 6.18 42.92 19.62
CA VAL A 226 5.16 41.90 19.56
C VAL A 226 4.41 42.00 20.89
N ALA A 227 3.12 42.33 20.82
CA ALA A 227 2.27 42.41 22.00
C ALA A 227 2.39 41.11 22.79
N GLU A 228 2.58 41.21 24.10
CA GLU A 228 2.67 40.05 24.98
C GLU A 228 1.51 39.10 24.72
N THR A 229 1.82 37.81 24.62
CA THR A 229 0.82 36.77 24.42
C THR A 229 -0.20 36.82 25.55
N ARG A 230 -1.49 36.81 25.17
CA ARG A 230 -2.58 36.82 26.15
C ARG A 230 -2.37 35.66 27.14
N PRO A 231 -2.54 35.90 28.45
CA PRO A 231 -2.40 34.84 29.44
C PRO A 231 -3.37 33.71 29.10
N VAL A 232 -2.90 32.47 29.26
CA VAL A 232 -3.70 31.27 28.97
C VAL A 232 -5.01 31.35 29.76
N PRO A 233 -6.17 31.10 29.13
CA PRO A 233 -7.45 31.13 29.82
C PRO A 233 -7.44 30.24 31.06
N ARG A 234 -8.02 30.72 32.17
CA ARG A 234 -8.10 29.93 33.41
C ARG A 234 -8.83 28.59 33.23
N SER A 235 -9.69 28.47 32.22
CA SER A 235 -10.39 27.25 31.84
C SER A 235 -9.46 26.11 31.40
N THR A 236 -8.20 26.39 31.01
CA THR A 236 -7.23 25.36 30.65
C THR A 236 -6.81 24.50 31.85
N TYR A 237 -6.92 25.04 33.07
CA TYR A 237 -6.61 24.33 34.31
C TYR A 237 -7.85 23.75 35.01
N GLU A 238 -9.05 23.99 34.46
CA GLU A 238 -10.27 23.41 35.00
C GLU A 238 -10.46 21.99 34.44
N PRO A 239 -10.63 20.97 35.30
CA PRO A 239 -10.87 19.61 34.84
C PRO A 239 -12.21 19.52 34.07
N PRO A 240 -12.26 18.72 33.01
CA PRO A 240 -13.45 18.61 32.17
C PRO A 240 -14.65 18.07 32.96
N LYS A 241 -15.85 18.44 32.53
CA LYS A 241 -17.11 18.07 33.18
C LYS A 241 -17.29 16.55 33.32
N GLU A 242 -16.70 15.77 32.41
CA GLU A 242 -16.75 14.30 32.47
C GLU A 242 -16.04 13.73 33.71
N GLN A 243 -14.98 14.37 34.22
CA GLN A 243 -14.29 13.90 35.43
C GLN A 243 -15.19 13.97 36.66
N ARG A 244 -15.99 15.04 36.80
CA ARG A 244 -16.98 15.17 37.87
C ARG A 244 -18.06 14.09 37.78
N LEU A 245 -18.51 13.76 36.56
CA LEU A 245 -19.50 12.71 36.34
C LEU A 245 -18.95 11.32 36.72
N LEU A 246 -17.68 11.05 36.36
CA LEU A 246 -16.99 9.81 36.72
C LEU A 246 -16.82 9.66 38.24
N GLU A 247 -16.49 10.74 38.96
CA GLU A 247 -16.40 10.70 40.43
C GLU A 247 -17.75 10.40 41.09
N MET A 248 -18.83 11.03 40.61
CA MET A 248 -20.18 10.74 41.08
C MET A 248 -20.58 9.28 40.83
N THR A 249 -20.22 8.74 39.66
CA THR A 249 -20.47 7.35 39.29
C THR A 249 -19.68 6.38 40.16
N LYS A 250 -18.40 6.68 40.44
CA LYS A 250 -17.56 5.88 41.34
C LYS A 250 -18.12 5.85 42.76
N ARG A 251 -18.59 6.99 43.28
CA ARG A 251 -19.24 7.07 44.61
C ARG A 251 -20.52 6.24 44.67
N TYR A 252 -21.37 6.35 43.64
CA TYR A 252 -22.60 5.57 43.56
C TYR A 252 -22.32 4.05 43.47
N ASN A 253 -21.37 3.65 42.63
CA ASN A 253 -20.98 2.25 42.50
C ASN A 253 -20.39 1.68 43.80
N ARG A 254 -19.60 2.48 44.53
CA ARG A 254 -19.09 2.10 45.84
C ARG A 254 -20.22 1.88 46.85
N TRP A 255 -21.15 2.83 46.96
CA TRP A 255 -22.30 2.72 47.84
C TRP A 255 -23.14 1.46 47.52
N LYS A 256 -23.41 1.21 46.23
CA LYS A 256 -24.15 0.03 45.78
C LYS A 256 -23.42 -1.29 46.08
N ALA A 257 -22.09 -1.30 45.96
CA ALA A 257 -21.29 -2.47 46.32
C ALA A 257 -21.30 -2.74 47.84
N GLU A 258 -21.25 -1.69 48.65
CA GLU A 258 -21.37 -1.79 50.11
C GLU A 258 -22.76 -2.31 50.52
N GLU A 259 -23.83 -1.84 49.87
CA GLU A 259 -25.20 -2.35 50.07
C GLU A 259 -25.33 -3.83 49.72
N LEU A 260 -24.79 -4.25 48.57
CA LEU A 260 -24.78 -5.66 48.16
C LEU A 260 -23.98 -6.54 49.13
N LEU A 261 -22.86 -6.03 49.64
CA LEU A 261 -22.05 -6.73 50.64
C LEU A 261 -22.84 -6.92 51.96
N LEU A 262 -23.57 -5.90 52.41
CA LEU A 262 -24.45 -6.02 53.58
C LEU A 262 -25.57 -7.02 53.35
N GLN A 263 -26.21 -7.00 52.17
CA GLN A 263 -27.23 -7.99 51.81
C GLN A 263 -26.65 -9.42 51.79
N ALA A 264 -25.48 -9.61 51.19
CA ALA A 264 -24.79 -10.90 51.17
C ALA A 264 -24.46 -11.40 52.58
N ASN A 265 -23.97 -10.52 53.47
CA ASN A 265 -23.70 -10.87 54.87
C ASN A 265 -24.98 -11.29 55.62
N ILE A 266 -26.11 -10.61 55.37
CA ILE A 266 -27.42 -10.99 55.95
C ILE A 266 -27.89 -12.35 55.40
N GLU A 267 -27.66 -12.60 54.11
CA GLU A 267 -28.05 -13.85 53.45
C GLU A 267 -27.16 -15.04 53.83
N GLU A 268 -25.86 -14.84 54.07
CA GLU A 268 -24.96 -15.88 54.59
C GLU A 268 -25.46 -16.44 55.92
N LEU A 269 -26.03 -15.58 56.78
CA LEU A 269 -26.63 -15.98 58.06
C LEU A 269 -27.95 -16.79 57.91
N ARG A 270 -28.62 -16.71 56.75
CA ARG A 270 -29.84 -17.51 56.47
C ARG A 270 -29.55 -18.96 56.11
N CYS A 271 -28.32 -19.30 55.72
CA CYS A 271 -27.92 -20.68 55.45
C CYS A 271 -27.72 -21.52 56.73
N ALA A 272 -27.68 -20.88 57.91
CA ALA A 272 -27.54 -21.55 59.21
C ALA A 272 -28.86 -21.69 59.99
N VAL A 273 -29.97 -21.09 59.52
CA VAL A 273 -31.29 -21.22 60.18
C VAL A 273 -32.00 -22.45 59.63
N PRO A 274 -32.35 -23.47 60.45
CA PRO A 274 -33.16 -24.58 60.00
C PRO A 274 -34.53 -24.03 59.58
N ARG A 275 -34.90 -24.18 58.31
CA ARG A 275 -36.27 -23.89 57.88
C ARG A 275 -37.21 -24.81 58.66
N SER A 276 -38.05 -24.23 59.51
CA SER A 276 -39.15 -24.93 60.17
C SER A 276 -40.05 -25.53 59.08
N ARG A 277 -40.14 -26.86 59.05
CA ARG A 277 -41.06 -27.58 58.16
C ARG A 277 -42.48 -27.30 58.65
N GLY A 278 -43.24 -26.57 57.85
CA GLY A 278 -44.67 -26.35 58.08
C GLY A 278 -45.30 -25.61 56.91
N GLU A 279 -46.01 -26.37 56.10
CA GLU A 279 -47.12 -25.97 55.20
C GLU A 279 -46.85 -25.50 53.74
N PRO A 280 -47.80 -25.81 52.82
CA PRO A 280 -47.48 -26.26 51.47
C PRO A 280 -47.94 -25.32 50.34
N GLN A 281 -47.32 -25.56 49.16
CA GLN A 281 -47.77 -25.22 47.80
C GLN A 281 -48.09 -23.76 47.46
N LEU A 282 -47.46 -23.25 46.40
CA LEU A 282 -48.14 -23.00 45.12
C LEU A 282 -47.12 -22.58 44.04
N GLN A 283 -47.09 -23.43 43.01
CA GLN A 283 -46.92 -23.15 41.58
C GLN A 283 -45.79 -22.24 41.05
N ASP A 284 -45.19 -22.81 40.01
CA ASP A 284 -44.62 -22.14 38.84
C ASP A 284 -43.37 -21.30 39.03
N SER A 285 -42.23 -21.94 38.77
CA SER A 285 -41.21 -21.36 37.91
C SER A 285 -40.20 -22.41 37.48
N LYS A 286 -40.14 -22.63 36.16
CA LYS A 286 -39.00 -23.10 35.35
C LYS A 286 -37.84 -23.67 36.19
N LYS A 287 -37.75 -24.99 36.24
CA LYS A 287 -36.58 -25.74 36.74
C LYS A 287 -35.33 -25.27 35.97
N LYS A 288 -34.64 -24.25 36.49
CA LYS A 288 -33.23 -24.00 36.15
C LYS A 288 -32.46 -25.27 36.56
N PRO A 289 -31.62 -25.84 35.70
CA PRO A 289 -30.78 -26.95 36.11
C PRO A 289 -29.91 -26.47 37.28
N ARG A 290 -30.04 -27.14 38.43
CA ARG A 290 -29.12 -26.94 39.55
C ARG A 290 -27.70 -27.17 39.02
N LEU A 291 -26.86 -26.14 39.07
CA LEU A 291 -25.42 -26.29 38.93
C LEU A 291 -25.00 -27.33 39.96
N ARG A 292 -24.65 -28.52 39.49
CA ARG A 292 -24.02 -29.53 40.32
C ARG A 292 -22.71 -28.93 40.80
N LEU A 293 -22.59 -28.80 42.12
CA LEU A 293 -21.31 -28.54 42.78
C LEU A 293 -20.26 -29.49 42.18
N PRO A 294 -19.03 -29.03 41.92
CA PRO A 294 -17.98 -29.95 41.49
C PRO A 294 -17.81 -31.01 42.58
N PRO A 295 -17.65 -32.29 42.22
CA PRO A 295 -17.37 -33.29 43.22
C PRO A 295 -16.09 -32.89 43.95
N ARG A 296 -16.14 -33.00 45.28
CA ARG A 296 -14.97 -33.03 46.16
C ARG A 296 -13.89 -33.85 45.46
N ILE A 297 -12.74 -33.24 45.17
CA ILE A 297 -11.60 -33.92 44.55
C ILE A 297 -11.18 -35.03 45.51
N LEU A 298 -11.65 -36.25 45.26
CA LEU A 298 -11.08 -37.45 45.83
C LEU A 298 -9.75 -37.65 45.10
N LYS A 299 -8.66 -37.79 45.87
CA LYS A 299 -7.35 -38.17 45.31
C LYS A 299 -7.56 -39.42 44.45
N ALA A 300 -7.43 -39.25 43.14
CA ALA A 300 -7.52 -40.35 42.20
C ALA A 300 -6.42 -41.36 42.53
N GLN A 301 -6.81 -42.63 42.67
CA GLN A 301 -5.84 -43.73 42.75
C GLN A 301 -4.98 -43.70 41.48
N LYS A 302 -3.68 -43.98 41.62
CA LYS A 302 -2.74 -44.03 40.51
C LYS A 302 -3.25 -45.05 39.48
N LEU A 303 -3.75 -44.55 38.35
CA LEU A 303 -4.07 -45.36 37.19
C LEU A 303 -2.78 -46.02 36.69
N THR A 304 -2.66 -47.33 36.87
CA THR A 304 -1.73 -48.13 36.08
C THR A 304 -2.23 -48.11 34.65
N PHE A 305 -1.51 -47.42 33.76
CA PHE A 305 -1.77 -47.48 32.34
C PHE A 305 -1.57 -48.92 31.89
N TYR A 306 -2.67 -49.58 31.54
CA TYR A 306 -2.60 -50.80 30.74
C TYR A 306 -2.26 -50.32 29.32
N THR A 307 -1.04 -50.60 28.85
CA THR A 307 -0.70 -50.43 27.43
C THR A 307 -1.51 -51.46 26.65
N PRO A 308 -2.47 -51.03 25.79
CA PRO A 308 -3.11 -51.96 24.89
C PRO A 308 -2.04 -52.41 23.89
N ASN A 309 -1.83 -53.72 23.78
CA ASN A 309 -1.14 -54.24 22.60
C ASN A 309 -1.96 -53.84 21.38
N ASP A 310 -1.39 -52.98 20.54
CA ASP A 310 -1.90 -52.71 19.21
C ASP A 310 -1.92 -54.02 18.40
N ASN A 311 -2.97 -54.18 17.58
CA ASN A 311 -3.18 -55.23 16.57
C ASN A 311 -4.16 -56.37 16.93
N ALA A 312 -5.30 -56.06 17.56
CA ALA A 312 -6.51 -56.88 17.42
C ALA A 312 -7.65 -56.01 16.84
N PRO A 313 -8.31 -56.40 15.73
CA PRO A 313 -9.49 -55.69 15.25
C PRO A 313 -10.63 -55.91 16.24
N VAL A 314 -10.76 -55.00 17.21
CA VAL A 314 -11.91 -54.97 18.11
C VAL A 314 -13.12 -54.59 17.27
N LYS A 315 -13.99 -55.57 16.97
CA LYS A 315 -15.31 -55.30 16.40
C LYS A 315 -16.06 -54.36 17.36
N LEU A 316 -16.19 -53.10 16.99
CA LEU A 316 -16.98 -52.15 17.77
C LEU A 316 -18.43 -52.63 17.80
N ASN A 317 -18.97 -52.82 19.00
CA ASN A 317 -20.39 -53.08 19.17
C ASN A 317 -21.17 -51.89 18.58
N THR A 318 -22.33 -52.15 17.96
CA THR A 318 -23.21 -51.12 17.38
C THR A 318 -23.49 -49.95 18.34
N ALA A 319 -23.61 -50.25 19.64
CA ALA A 319 -23.77 -49.25 20.69
C ALA A 319 -22.56 -48.29 20.85
N ALA A 320 -21.33 -48.74 20.58
CA ALA A 320 -20.14 -47.89 20.62
C ALA A 320 -20.15 -46.89 19.45
N ILE A 321 -20.46 -47.37 18.24
CA ILE A 321 -20.58 -46.54 17.03
C ILE A 321 -21.65 -45.46 17.22
N LEU A 322 -22.81 -45.81 17.79
CA LEU A 322 -23.89 -44.84 18.05
C LEU A 322 -23.51 -43.78 19.09
N ARG A 323 -22.72 -44.14 20.11
CA ARG A 323 -22.23 -43.18 21.11
C ARG A 323 -21.21 -42.23 20.52
N GLU A 324 -20.31 -42.73 19.67
CA GLU A 324 -19.33 -41.90 18.95
C GLU A 324 -20.04 -40.96 17.95
N GLY A 325 -21.02 -41.47 17.21
CA GLY A 325 -21.85 -40.67 16.30
C GLY A 325 -22.58 -39.53 17.02
N ALA A 326 -23.20 -39.81 18.18
CA ALA A 326 -23.88 -38.79 18.98
C ALA A 326 -22.90 -37.75 19.57
N LEU A 327 -21.67 -38.16 19.92
CA LEU A 327 -20.63 -37.23 20.35
C LEU A 327 -20.18 -36.32 19.21
N TYR A 328 -19.97 -36.88 18.02
CA TYR A 328 -19.59 -36.11 16.84
C TYR A 328 -20.67 -35.10 16.45
N GLN A 329 -21.94 -35.51 16.42
CA GLN A 329 -23.07 -34.59 16.16
C GLN A 329 -23.10 -33.41 17.13
N ARG A 330 -22.91 -33.65 18.44
CA ARG A 330 -22.83 -32.57 19.43
C ARG A 330 -21.63 -31.65 19.24
N GLN A 331 -20.50 -32.16 18.74
CA GLN A 331 -19.33 -31.34 18.42
C GLN A 331 -19.61 -30.46 17.20
N VAL A 332 -20.26 -31.00 16.17
CA VAL A 332 -20.69 -30.27 14.97
C VAL A 332 -21.67 -29.16 15.34
N GLU A 333 -22.70 -29.43 16.14
CA GLU A 333 -23.67 -28.43 16.59
C GLU A 333 -23.00 -27.27 17.35
N LYS A 334 -22.04 -27.57 18.23
CA LYS A 334 -21.26 -26.54 18.95
C LYS A 334 -20.39 -25.71 18.01
N ALA A 335 -19.83 -26.32 16.98
CA ALA A 335 -19.03 -25.62 15.98
C ALA A 335 -19.91 -24.68 15.14
N LEU A 336 -21.09 -25.14 14.71
CA LEU A 336 -22.07 -24.31 14.00
C LEU A 336 -22.48 -23.09 14.84
N GLN A 337 -22.87 -23.29 16.10
CA GLN A 337 -23.21 -22.17 17.00
C GLN A 337 -22.06 -21.18 17.21
N ARG A 338 -20.81 -21.64 17.12
CA ARG A 338 -19.64 -20.76 17.19
C ARG A 338 -19.50 -19.93 15.93
N VAL A 339 -19.72 -20.53 14.75
CA VAL A 339 -19.71 -19.83 13.47
C VAL A 339 -20.83 -18.78 13.44
N ASP A 340 -22.05 -19.13 13.85
CA ASP A 340 -23.19 -18.19 13.89
C ASP A 340 -22.87 -16.97 14.77
N ARG A 341 -22.32 -17.18 15.97
CA ARG A 341 -21.90 -16.07 16.86
C ARG A 341 -20.80 -15.19 16.27
N LEU A 342 -19.92 -15.76 15.44
CA LEU A 342 -18.88 -14.99 14.74
C LEU A 342 -19.47 -14.20 13.58
N VAL A 343 -20.47 -14.75 12.89
CA VAL A 343 -21.23 -14.06 11.84
C VAL A 343 -22.06 -12.92 12.43
N ASP A 344 -22.76 -13.15 13.55
CA ASP A 344 -23.50 -12.11 14.28
C ASP A 344 -22.58 -10.99 14.80
N GLY A 345 -21.31 -11.30 15.07
CA GLY A 345 -20.29 -10.34 15.51
C GLY A 345 -19.63 -9.57 14.36
N ALA A 346 -19.80 -10.01 13.11
CA ALA A 346 -19.35 -9.29 11.92
C ALA A 346 -20.40 -8.22 11.59
N GLY A 347 -20.27 -7.03 12.17
CA GLY A 347 -21.20 -5.93 11.95
C GLY A 347 -21.39 -5.62 10.46
N ASP A 348 -22.64 -5.32 10.07
CA ASP A 348 -23.01 -5.02 8.70
C ASP A 348 -22.32 -3.75 8.19
N PHE A 349 -21.67 -3.83 7.03
CA PHE A 349 -21.07 -2.66 6.34
C PHE A 349 -22.11 -1.79 5.60
N SER A 350 -23.40 -2.08 5.74
CA SER A 350 -24.50 -1.42 5.04
C SER A 350 -24.53 0.08 5.32
N GLU A 351 -24.39 0.50 6.58
CA GLU A 351 -24.38 1.91 6.98
C GLU A 351 -23.20 2.68 6.37
N PHE A 352 -22.02 2.06 6.32
CA PHE A 352 -20.83 2.64 5.71
C PHE A 352 -21.01 2.82 4.20
N LEU A 353 -21.56 1.82 3.51
CA LEU A 353 -21.81 1.87 2.06
C LEU A 353 -22.90 2.89 1.70
N GLU A 354 -23.92 3.05 2.55
CA GLU A 354 -24.91 4.10 2.39
C GLU A 354 -24.32 5.50 2.58
N TRP A 355 -23.49 5.69 3.61
CA TRP A 355 -22.79 6.94 3.83
C TRP A 355 -21.87 7.28 2.64
N GLN A 356 -21.11 6.31 2.14
CA GLN A 356 -20.23 6.51 1.00
C GLN A 356 -21.00 6.94 -0.26
N ARG A 357 -22.15 6.31 -0.53
CA ARG A 357 -23.03 6.71 -1.64
C ARG A 357 -23.57 8.14 -1.47
N ARG A 358 -23.96 8.53 -0.26
CA ARG A 358 -24.41 9.89 0.04
C ARG A 358 -23.31 10.92 -0.16
N MET A 359 -22.08 10.63 0.27
CA MET A 359 -20.94 11.54 0.06
C MET A 359 -20.59 11.70 -1.41
N GLN A 360 -20.53 10.60 -2.17
CA GLN A 360 -20.28 10.67 -3.61
C GLN A 360 -21.36 11.47 -4.37
N ALA A 361 -22.62 11.39 -3.95
CA ALA A 361 -23.70 12.18 -4.55
C ALA A 361 -23.49 13.68 -4.28
N LYS A 362 -23.17 14.06 -3.04
CA LYS A 362 -22.87 15.45 -2.67
C LYS A 362 -21.68 16.02 -3.45
N ASP A 363 -20.59 15.28 -3.54
CA ASP A 363 -19.40 15.73 -4.27
C ASP A 363 -19.70 15.98 -5.75
N ARG A 364 -20.55 15.15 -6.37
CA ARG A 364 -21.00 15.33 -7.76
C ARG A 364 -21.84 16.59 -7.92
N GLU A 365 -22.77 16.84 -6.99
CA GLU A 365 -23.59 18.06 -6.98
C GLU A 365 -22.72 19.32 -6.84
N GLU A 366 -21.73 19.30 -5.95
CA GLU A 366 -20.79 20.40 -5.76
C GLU A 366 -19.93 20.65 -7.01
N GLN A 367 -19.48 19.60 -7.69
CA GLN A 367 -18.74 19.74 -8.95
C GLN A 367 -19.57 20.37 -10.06
N LEU A 368 -20.84 19.97 -10.19
CA LEU A 368 -21.78 20.55 -11.14
C LEU A 368 -22.01 22.04 -10.82
N ALA A 369 -22.30 22.37 -9.56
CA ALA A 369 -22.48 23.74 -9.11
C ALA A 369 -21.23 24.61 -9.37
N ALA A 370 -20.03 24.11 -9.06
CA ALA A 370 -18.77 24.80 -9.34
C ALA A 370 -18.52 24.99 -10.86
N GLY A 371 -18.95 24.04 -11.68
CA GLY A 371 -18.98 24.17 -13.14
C GLY A 371 -19.86 25.33 -13.59
N GLU A 372 -21.07 25.44 -13.04
CA GLU A 372 -22.01 26.52 -13.36
C GLU A 372 -21.49 27.89 -12.92
N VAL A 373 -20.95 28.00 -11.70
CA VAL A 373 -20.33 29.23 -11.20
C VAL A 373 -19.20 29.69 -12.11
N ARG A 374 -18.32 28.77 -12.55
CA ARG A 374 -17.24 29.11 -13.49
C ARG A 374 -17.79 29.60 -14.83
N ARG A 375 -18.83 28.93 -15.36
CA ARG A 375 -19.48 29.34 -16.62
C ARG A 375 -20.08 30.75 -16.51
N LEU A 376 -20.81 31.04 -15.42
CA LEU A 376 -21.42 32.33 -15.19
C LEU A 376 -20.36 33.43 -15.00
N ARG A 377 -19.30 33.15 -14.24
CA ARG A 377 -18.16 34.06 -14.06
C ARG A 377 -17.47 34.38 -15.39
N GLY A 378 -17.34 33.40 -16.28
CA GLY A 378 -16.82 33.60 -17.64
C GLY A 378 -17.68 34.55 -18.47
N LYS A 379 -19.02 34.41 -18.40
CA LYS A 379 -19.96 35.33 -19.08
C LYS A 379 -19.86 36.75 -18.53
N LEU A 380 -19.83 36.88 -17.20
CA LEU A 380 -19.76 38.18 -16.52
C LEU A 380 -18.44 38.90 -16.84
N SER A 381 -17.31 38.18 -16.83
CA SER A 381 -16.02 38.73 -17.24
C SER A 381 -15.99 39.18 -18.71
N HIS A 382 -16.69 38.47 -19.59
CA HIS A 382 -16.81 38.89 -20.99
C HIS A 382 -17.58 40.21 -21.13
N GLU A 383 -18.72 40.33 -20.43
CA GLU A 383 -19.52 41.55 -20.41
C GLU A 383 -18.73 42.74 -19.83
N GLU A 384 -18.02 42.54 -18.71
CA GLU A 384 -17.13 43.54 -18.11
C GLU A 384 -16.03 43.99 -19.08
N ALA A 385 -15.41 43.05 -19.80
CA ALA A 385 -14.38 43.38 -20.79
C ALA A 385 -14.94 44.20 -21.98
N VAL A 386 -16.17 43.90 -22.42
CA VAL A 386 -16.86 44.68 -23.47
C VAL A 386 -17.16 46.10 -22.97
N LEU A 387 -17.68 46.25 -21.75
CA LEU A 387 -17.94 47.55 -21.15
C LEU A 387 -16.66 48.39 -20.97
N ALA A 388 -15.58 47.78 -20.49
CA ALA A 388 -14.28 48.44 -20.34
C ALA A 388 -13.74 48.94 -21.70
N ARG A 389 -13.86 48.14 -22.76
CA ARG A 389 -13.50 48.56 -24.12
C ARG A 389 -14.31 49.77 -24.59
N GLN A 390 -15.61 49.79 -24.30
CA GLN A 390 -16.47 50.94 -24.64
C GLN A 390 -16.07 52.20 -23.85
N GLN A 391 -15.74 52.08 -22.57
CA GLN A 391 -15.26 53.21 -21.75
C GLN A 391 -13.97 53.80 -22.31
N VAL A 392 -12.96 52.96 -22.58
CA VAL A 392 -11.69 53.39 -23.18
C VAL A 392 -11.92 54.07 -24.54
N ALA A 393 -12.82 53.54 -25.37
CA ALA A 393 -13.16 54.17 -26.65
C ALA A 393 -13.81 55.55 -26.48
N ARG A 394 -14.70 55.73 -25.49
CA ARG A 394 -15.31 57.02 -25.16
C ARG A 394 -14.28 58.03 -24.64
N GLU A 395 -13.37 57.61 -23.77
CA GLU A 395 -12.28 58.46 -23.26
C GLU A 395 -11.33 58.89 -24.38
N LYS A 396 -10.96 57.98 -25.28
CA LYS A 396 -10.15 58.30 -26.47
C LYS A 396 -10.85 59.30 -27.40
N ARG A 397 -12.18 59.22 -27.55
CA ARG A 397 -12.94 60.21 -28.32
C ARG A 397 -12.91 61.59 -27.66
N ARG A 398 -13.19 61.67 -26.36
CA ARG A 398 -13.14 62.93 -25.60
C ARG A 398 -11.76 63.59 -25.64
N THR A 399 -10.71 62.80 -25.43
CA THR A 399 -9.33 63.33 -25.49
C THR A 399 -8.94 63.77 -26.90
N ALA A 400 -9.45 63.13 -27.95
CA ALA A 400 -9.26 63.58 -29.33
C ALA A 400 -10.01 64.88 -29.64
N GLU A 401 -11.23 65.06 -29.09
CA GLU A 401 -12.00 66.30 -29.20
C GLU A 401 -11.29 67.47 -28.49
N LEU A 402 -10.85 67.27 -27.24
CA LEU A 402 -10.07 68.28 -26.50
C LEU A 402 -8.79 68.68 -27.25
N LYS A 403 -8.04 67.73 -27.82
CA LYS A 403 -6.85 68.03 -28.63
C LYS A 403 -7.17 68.81 -29.90
N LYS A 404 -8.33 68.56 -30.53
CA LYS A 404 -8.78 69.35 -31.70
C LYS A 404 -9.11 70.78 -31.29
N GLU A 405 -9.77 70.96 -30.15
CA GLU A 405 -10.06 72.28 -29.59
C GLU A 405 -8.76 73.03 -29.24
N GLU A 406 -7.81 72.41 -28.54
CA GLU A 406 -6.49 72.99 -28.26
C GLU A 406 -5.73 73.41 -29.53
N LEU A 407 -5.75 72.57 -30.57
CA LEU A 407 -5.13 72.88 -31.87
C LEU A 407 -5.82 74.03 -32.62
N VAL A 408 -7.11 74.26 -32.39
CA VAL A 408 -7.87 75.39 -32.95
C VAL A 408 -7.63 76.70 -32.18
N PHE A 409 -7.23 76.63 -30.91
CA PHE A 409 -6.84 77.80 -30.11
C PHE A 409 -5.37 78.23 -30.32
N LEU A 410 -4.48 77.33 -30.76
CA LEU A 410 -3.06 77.64 -31.03
C LEU A 410 -2.76 78.60 -32.21
N PRO A 411 -3.59 78.78 -33.27
CA PRO A 411 -3.36 79.79 -34.31
C PRO A 411 -3.60 81.22 -33.84
N ALA A 412 -4.30 81.43 -32.71
CA ALA A 412 -4.62 82.77 -32.19
C ALA A 412 -3.49 83.41 -31.36
N GLN A 413 -2.44 82.66 -31.00
CA GLN A 413 -1.27 83.18 -30.25
C GLN A 413 0.00 83.33 -31.11
N ARG A 414 -0.07 83.07 -32.43
CA ARG A 414 1.06 83.29 -33.35
C ARG A 414 0.94 84.56 -34.21
N PHE A 415 -0.12 85.34 -34.00
CA PHE A 415 -0.32 86.67 -34.58
C PHE A 415 -0.77 87.64 -33.49
N SER A 416 0.15 88.02 -32.61
CA SER A 416 0.08 89.23 -31.78
C SER A 416 1.49 89.76 -31.54
#